data_AF-A0A6J1V4J3-F1
#
_entry.id   AF-A0A6J1V4J3-F1
#
_cell.length_a   1.000
_cell.length_b   1.000
_cell.length_c   1.000
_cell.angle_alpha   90.00
_cell.angle_beta   90.00
_cell.angle_gamma   90.00
#
_symmetry.space_group_name_H-M   'P 1'
#
loop_
_entity.id
_entity.type
_entity.pdbx_description
1 polymer ?
#
loop_
_entity_poly.entity_id
_entity_poly.type
_entity_poly.pdbx_seq_one_letter_code
_entity_poly.pdbx_strand_id
1 'polypeptide(L)'
;MNILPKKSWHVRNKDNVARVRRDEAEAEVQRQKREARVLLAEQEARTEFLRKKARLSDAGGDKSDLDLVSLDSKKPSGHLNLFQGLQEGGNKEYEEEKKQEKVMVEN
;
A
#
# COMPACT_ATOMS: atom_id res chain seq x y z
N MET A 1 -15.05 -21.34 -48.82
CA MET A 1 -15.92 -20.42 -48.04
C MET A 1 -15.48 -20.41 -46.58
N ASN A 2 -15.50 -19.26 -45.89
CA ASN A 2 -15.19 -19.19 -44.46
C ASN A 2 -16.47 -19.32 -43.61
N ILE A 3 -16.54 -20.35 -42.78
CA ILE A 3 -17.71 -20.69 -41.96
C ILE A 3 -17.55 -20.33 -40.48
N LEU A 4 -16.35 -19.92 -40.07
CA LEU A 4 -16.01 -19.66 -38.66
C LEU A 4 -16.81 -18.51 -38.04
N PRO A 5 -17.03 -17.36 -38.71
CA PRO A 5 -17.77 -16.24 -38.12
C PRO A 5 -19.24 -16.57 -37.81
N LYS A 6 -19.80 -17.61 -38.44
CA LYS A 6 -21.18 -18.07 -38.24
C LYS A 6 -21.33 -18.99 -37.02
N LYS A 7 -20.25 -19.32 -36.32
CA LYS A 7 -20.27 -20.20 -35.15
C LYS A 7 -20.31 -19.38 -33.87
N SER A 8 -21.19 -19.78 -32.94
CA SER A 8 -21.37 -19.14 -31.63
C SER A 8 -20.12 -19.21 -30.74
N TRP A 9 -19.23 -20.18 -30.94
CA TRP A 9 -17.98 -20.33 -30.18
C TRP A 9 -16.81 -19.55 -30.76
N HIS A 10 -16.99 -18.84 -31.88
CA HIS A 10 -15.90 -18.12 -32.52
C HIS A 10 -15.35 -17.02 -31.60
N VAL A 11 -14.08 -17.15 -31.22
CA VAL A 11 -13.41 -16.32 -30.20
C VAL A 11 -13.47 -14.83 -30.51
N ARG A 12 -13.39 -14.45 -31.79
CA ARG A 12 -13.38 -13.03 -32.21
C ARG A 12 -14.80 -12.46 -32.46
N ASN A 13 -15.86 -13.22 -32.19
CA ASN A 13 -17.21 -12.66 -32.27
C ASN A 13 -17.37 -11.58 -31.21
N LYS A 14 -17.96 -10.44 -31.59
CA LYS A 14 -18.12 -9.28 -30.71
C LYS A 14 -18.77 -9.66 -29.38
N ASP A 15 -19.78 -10.53 -29.42
CA ASP A 15 -20.50 -11.00 -28.23
C ASP A 15 -19.61 -11.82 -27.29
N ASN A 16 -18.77 -12.70 -27.85
CA ASN A 16 -17.84 -13.49 -27.06
C ASN A 16 -16.74 -12.63 -26.45
N VAL A 17 -16.20 -11.68 -27.21
CA VAL A 17 -15.21 -10.74 -26.68
C VAL A 17 -15.83 -9.85 -25.60
N ALA A 18 -17.08 -9.42 -25.76
CA ALA A 18 -17.80 -8.65 -24.73
C ALA A 18 -18.04 -9.48 -23.45
N ARG A 19 -18.35 -10.78 -23.58
CA ARG A 19 -18.46 -11.68 -22.43
C ARG A 19 -17.13 -11.84 -21.71
N VAL A 20 -16.06 -12.12 -22.43
CA VAL A 20 -14.70 -12.22 -21.85
C VAL A 20 -14.33 -10.96 -21.08
N ARG A 21 -14.56 -9.77 -21.67
CA ARG A 21 -14.28 -8.50 -20.98
C ARG A 21 -15.07 -8.32 -19.69
N ARG A 22 -16.34 -8.75 -19.68
CA ARG A 22 -17.17 -8.69 -18.48
C ARG A 22 -16.62 -9.63 -17.40
N ASP A 23 -16.33 -10.87 -17.78
CA ASP A 23 -15.81 -11.88 -16.86
C ASP A 23 -14.44 -11.46 -16.28
N GLU A 24 -13.57 -10.88 -17.11
CA GLU A 24 -12.27 -10.31 -16.70
C GLU A 24 -12.46 -9.14 -15.73
N ALA A 25 -13.37 -8.21 -16.03
CA ALA A 25 -13.67 -7.08 -15.16
C ALA A 25 -14.26 -7.53 -13.81
N GLU A 26 -15.17 -8.51 -13.83
CA GLU A 26 -15.72 -9.11 -12.61
C GLU A 26 -14.63 -9.81 -11.79
N ALA A 27 -13.76 -10.59 -12.43
CA ALA A 27 -12.64 -11.24 -11.76
C ALA A 27 -11.69 -10.24 -11.09
N GLU A 28 -11.38 -9.13 -11.76
CA GLU A 28 -10.54 -8.06 -11.21
C GLU A 28 -11.21 -7.40 -9.99
N VAL A 29 -12.49 -7.05 -10.09
CA VAL A 29 -13.25 -6.47 -8.95
C VAL A 29 -13.29 -7.43 -7.77
N GLN A 30 -13.47 -8.73 -8.00
CA GLN A 30 -13.47 -9.72 -6.92
C GLN A 30 -12.09 -9.87 -6.28
N ARG A 31 -11.01 -9.82 -7.07
CA ARG A 31 -9.63 -9.82 -6.55
C ARG A 31 -9.38 -8.61 -5.65
N GLN A 32 -9.67 -7.40 -6.14
CA GLN A 32 -9.50 -6.17 -5.37
C GLN A 32 -10.30 -6.19 -4.06
N LYS A 33 -11.54 -6.70 -4.08
CA LYS A 33 -12.35 -6.85 -2.85
C LYS A 33 -11.73 -7.81 -1.83
N ARG A 34 -11.12 -8.90 -2.29
CA ARG A 34 -10.42 -9.85 -1.41
C ARG A 34 -9.16 -9.21 -0.82
N GLU A 35 -8.35 -8.58 -1.67
CA GLU A 35 -7.13 -7.87 -1.26
C GLU A 35 -7.45 -6.77 -0.24
N ALA A 36 -8.46 -5.93 -0.50
CA ALA A 36 -8.90 -4.89 0.42
C ALA A 36 -9.35 -5.46 1.79
N ARG A 37 -10.04 -6.61 1.80
CA ARG A 37 -10.44 -7.28 3.04
C ARG A 37 -9.24 -7.79 3.83
N VAL A 38 -8.25 -8.37 3.14
CA VAL A 38 -7.01 -8.85 3.78
C VAL A 38 -6.25 -7.67 4.39
N LEU A 39 -6.05 -6.60 3.63
CA LEU A 39 -5.36 -5.40 4.11
C LEU A 39 -6.03 -4.78 5.35
N LEU A 40 -7.37 -4.70 5.34
CA LEU A 40 -8.12 -4.21 6.49
C LEU A 40 -7.95 -5.12 7.71
N ALA A 41 -8.06 -6.44 7.53
CA ALA A 41 -7.86 -7.40 8.61
C ALA A 41 -6.43 -7.35 9.18
N GLU A 42 -5.42 -7.20 8.33
CA GLU A 42 -4.02 -7.02 8.76
C GLU A 42 -3.82 -5.71 9.54
N GLN A 43 -4.43 -4.61 9.07
CA GLN A 43 -4.39 -3.33 9.77
C GLN A 43 -5.03 -3.44 11.15
N GLU A 44 -6.23 -4.02 11.24
CA GLU A 44 -6.92 -4.25 12.51
C GLU A 44 -6.09 -5.12 13.45
N ALA A 45 -5.59 -6.28 12.98
CA ALA A 45 -4.75 -7.18 13.76
C ALA A 45 -3.48 -6.48 14.28
N ARG A 46 -2.82 -5.68 13.44
CA ARG A 46 -1.63 -4.91 13.84
C ARG A 46 -1.97 -3.86 14.90
N THR A 47 -3.06 -3.12 14.72
CA THR A 47 -3.46 -2.10 15.71
C THR A 47 -3.88 -2.71 17.03
N GLU A 48 -4.60 -3.82 17.01
CA GLU A 48 -4.95 -4.58 18.22
C GLU A 48 -3.71 -5.09 18.93
N PHE A 49 -2.76 -5.68 18.19
CA PHE A 49 -1.51 -6.17 18.74
C PHE A 49 -0.74 -5.05 19.45
N LEU A 50 -0.60 -3.89 18.80
CA LEU A 50 0.07 -2.73 19.41
C LEU A 50 -0.67 -2.19 20.63
N ARG A 51 -2.01 -2.15 20.59
CA ARG A 51 -2.83 -1.74 21.74
C ARG A 51 -2.68 -2.71 22.92
N LYS A 52 -2.69 -4.01 22.66
CA LYS A 52 -2.47 -5.06 23.69
C LYS A 52 -1.06 -4.91 24.29
N LYS A 53 -0.03 -4.75 23.44
CA LYS A 53 1.36 -4.52 23.89
C LYS A 53 1.49 -3.27 24.76
N ALA A 54 0.89 -2.15 24.34
CA ALA A 54 0.93 -0.90 25.10
C ALA A 54 0.26 -1.02 26.48
N ARG A 55 -0.89 -1.70 26.56
CA ARG A 55 -1.57 -1.96 27.84
C ARG A 55 -0.72 -2.83 28.77
N LEU A 56 -0.03 -3.84 28.24
CA LEU A 56 0.87 -4.69 29.02
C LEU A 56 2.08 -3.92 29.56
N SER A 57 2.65 -3.01 28.76
CA SER A 57 3.76 -2.17 29.20
C SER A 57 3.36 -1.12 30.24
N ASP A 58 2.15 -0.56 30.16
CA ASP A 58 1.64 0.44 31.11
C ASP A 58 1.26 -0.19 32.47
N ALA A 59 0.78 -1.43 32.45
CA ALA A 59 0.42 -2.19 33.65
C ALA A 59 1.63 -2.78 34.43
N GLY A 60 2.87 -2.38 34.11
CA GLY A 60 4.09 -2.83 34.81
C GLY A 60 4.44 -4.32 34.58
N GLY A 61 3.86 -4.96 33.57
CA GLY A 61 4.07 -6.36 33.25
C GLY A 61 5.37 -6.60 32.47
N ASP A 62 6.48 -6.74 33.18
CA ASP A 62 7.70 -7.34 32.64
C ASP A 62 7.45 -8.85 32.38
N LYS A 63 7.24 -9.23 31.11
CA LYS A 63 7.45 -10.59 30.54
C LYS A 63 7.68 -10.54 29.02
N SER A 64 8.93 -10.32 28.65
CA SER A 64 9.83 -11.31 28.04
C SER A 64 9.31 -12.40 27.06
N ASP A 65 8.25 -12.20 26.28
CA ASP A 65 7.98 -13.16 25.20
C ASP A 65 7.31 -12.50 23.99
N LEU A 66 8.12 -12.22 22.97
CA LEU A 66 7.84 -12.07 21.53
C LEU A 66 9.05 -11.34 20.94
N ASP A 67 10.11 -12.11 20.80
CA ASP A 67 11.35 -11.75 20.13
C ASP A 67 11.05 -11.46 18.64
N LEU A 68 10.97 -10.18 18.29
CA LEU A 68 11.11 -9.76 16.90
C LEU A 68 12.02 -8.53 16.88
N VAL A 69 13.30 -8.85 16.71
CA VAL A 69 14.45 -7.98 16.41
C VAL A 69 14.80 -7.02 17.54
N SER A 70 15.51 -7.54 18.54
CA SER A 70 16.47 -6.76 19.30
C SER A 70 17.56 -6.28 18.34
N LEU A 71 17.38 -5.08 17.76
CA LEU A 71 18.46 -4.38 17.09
C LEU A 71 19.37 -3.82 18.20
N ASP A 72 20.43 -4.56 18.51
CA ASP A 72 21.46 -4.21 19.47
C ASP A 72 21.89 -2.75 19.31
N SER A 73 21.45 -1.90 20.21
CA SER A 73 22.15 -0.64 20.48
C SER A 73 21.83 -0.20 21.91
N LYS A 74 22.83 -0.37 22.76
CA LYS A 74 22.98 0.26 24.07
C LYS A 74 22.39 1.67 24.04
N LYS A 75 21.46 1.99 24.95
CA LYS A 75 21.06 3.37 25.23
C LYS A 75 22.31 4.25 25.38
N PRO A 76 22.28 5.45 24.80
CA PRO A 76 22.35 6.62 25.66
C PRO A 76 21.03 7.39 25.63
N SER A 77 20.67 7.91 26.80
CA SER A 77 19.60 8.89 27.01
C SER A 77 19.78 10.10 26.08
N GLY A 78 19.00 10.16 25.00
CA GLY A 78 19.04 11.23 24.02
C GLY A 78 17.99 11.03 22.93
N HIS A 79 17.51 12.11 22.32
CA HIS A 79 16.58 12.07 21.20
C HIS A 79 17.28 11.43 19.98
N LEU A 80 16.79 10.27 19.53
CA LEU A 80 17.30 9.59 18.34
C LEU A 80 16.78 10.28 17.09
N ASN A 81 17.60 11.13 16.48
CA ASN A 81 17.29 11.78 15.21
C ASN A 81 17.47 10.80 14.04
N LEU A 82 16.41 10.03 13.75
CA LEU A 82 16.41 9.05 12.65
C LEU A 82 16.62 9.68 11.26
N PHE A 83 16.39 11.00 11.15
CA PHE A 83 16.47 11.75 9.89
C PHE A 83 17.75 12.60 9.75
N GLN A 84 18.71 12.47 10.67
CA GLN A 84 19.91 13.31 10.66
C GLN A 84 20.76 13.13 9.38
N GLY A 85 20.67 11.98 8.71
CA GLY A 85 21.32 11.72 7.43
C GLY A 85 20.47 11.98 6.18
N LEU A 86 19.20 12.40 6.32
CA LEU A 86 18.28 12.61 5.20
C LEU A 86 18.05 14.10 4.88
N GLN A 87 18.66 15.00 5.65
CA GLN A 87 18.46 16.44 5.56
C GLN A 87 19.06 17.07 4.28
N GLU A 88 19.87 16.34 3.51
CA GLU A 88 20.54 16.87 2.30
C GLU A 88 19.82 16.55 0.98
N GLY A 89 18.64 15.91 1.02
CA GLY A 89 17.89 15.47 -0.16
C GLY A 89 16.57 16.20 -0.39
N GLY A 90 16.59 17.53 -0.53
CA GLY A 90 15.41 18.27 -0.99
C GLY A 90 15.00 17.84 -2.41
N ASN A 91 13.72 17.54 -2.64
CA ASN A 91 13.22 17.12 -3.94
C ASN A 91 13.29 18.30 -4.92
N LYS A 92 14.35 18.38 -5.73
CA LYS A 92 14.66 19.53 -6.60
C LYS A 92 13.51 19.88 -7.54
N GLU A 93 12.82 18.87 -8.03
CA GLU A 93 11.65 18.99 -8.92
C GLU A 93 10.51 19.78 -8.25
N TYR A 94 10.27 19.56 -6.94
CA TYR A 94 9.23 20.24 -6.18
C TYR A 94 9.52 21.74 -5.97
N GLU A 95 10.80 22.12 -5.84
CA GLU A 95 11.16 23.54 -5.73
C GLU A 95 11.06 24.29 -7.06
N GLU A 96 11.33 23.60 -8.18
CA GLU A 96 11.23 24.17 -9.52
C GLU A 96 9.77 24.42 -9.91
N GLU A 97 8.87 23.46 -9.65
CA GLU A 97 7.43 23.65 -9.86
C GLU A 97 6.88 24.82 -9.04
N LYS A 98 7.25 24.93 -7.76
CA LYS A 98 6.81 26.03 -6.89
C LYS A 98 7.34 27.40 -7.34
N LYS A 99 8.52 27.45 -7.97
CA LYS A 99 9.05 28.68 -8.56
C LYS A 99 8.32 29.05 -9.85
N GLN A 100 8.04 28.08 -10.71
CA GLN A 100 7.27 28.31 -11.94
C GLN A 100 5.86 28.81 -11.64
N GLU A 101 5.18 28.20 -10.67
CA GLU A 101 3.82 28.59 -10.28
C GLU A 101 3.77 30.04 -9.76
N LYS A 102 4.77 30.45 -8.95
CA LYS A 102 4.89 31.85 -8.51
C LYS A 102 5.08 32.84 -9.66
N VAL A 103 5.92 32.48 -10.64
CA VAL A 103 6.17 33.34 -11.82
C VAL A 103 4.95 33.44 -12.73
N MET A 104 4.15 32.37 -12.85
CA MET A 104 2.91 32.39 -13.65
C MET A 104 1.79 33.20 -12.98
N VAL A 105 1.77 33.27 -11.65
CA VAL A 105 0.77 34.05 -10.89
C VAL A 105 1.11 35.55 -10.87
N GLU A 106 2.38 35.90 -11.06
CA GLU A 106 2.88 37.29 -10.98
C GLU A 106 2.89 38.03 -12.34
N ASN A 107 2.52 37.37 -13.44
CA ASN A 107 2.45 37.92 -14.81
C ASN A 107 1.02 38.14 -15.31
#